data_AF-A0A7S0ZJZ7-F1
#
_entry.id   AF-A0A7S0ZJZ7-F1
#
_cell.length_a   1.000
_cell.length_b   1.000
_cell.length_c   1.000
_cell.angle_alpha   90.00
_cell.angle_beta   90.00
_cell.angle_gamma   90.00
#
_symmetry.space_group_name_H-M   'P 1'
#
loop_
_entity.id
_entity.type
_entity.pdbx_description
1 polymer ?
#
loop_
_entity_poly.entity_id
_entity_poly.type
_entity_poly.pdbx_seq_one_letter_code
_entity_poly.pdbx_strand_id
1 'polypeptide(L)'
;SKLEEKDSQGYSLRARLREETEAPFRKVRLFVYYSSAASAALGALVAFTRILGAIFANNPTGQPLSETVPNVLIDLGVVGAAVLLIRADNAAGKKRLDRLSRGAALAALTVEDELGIARKLSYFRLKKRPVIVCGNADTVNAVMASAFSLRKELTEREVVVVPFIKGEGGSAVFE
;
A
#
# COMPACT_ATOMS: atom_id res chain seq x y z
N SER A 1 -9.51 10.25 -22.24
CA SER A 1 -9.19 9.63 -20.95
C SER A 1 -8.69 8.22 -21.22
N LYS A 2 -7.37 8.01 -21.38
CA LYS A 2 -6.83 6.64 -21.52
C LYS A 2 -7.14 5.92 -20.22
N LEU A 3 -7.89 4.82 -20.32
CA LEU A 3 -8.18 3.92 -19.21
C LEU A 3 -6.85 3.66 -18.48
N GLU A 4 -6.75 4.10 -17.23
CA GLU A 4 -5.60 3.77 -16.39
C GLU A 4 -5.64 2.25 -16.25
N GLU A 5 -4.76 1.57 -16.98
CA GLU A 5 -4.62 0.12 -16.91
C GLU A 5 -4.34 -0.25 -15.45
N LYS A 6 -5.31 -0.96 -14.87
CA LYS A 6 -5.25 -1.47 -13.51
C LYS A 6 -4.73 -2.91 -13.57
N ASP A 7 -3.88 -3.24 -12.62
CA ASP A 7 -3.38 -4.59 -12.48
C ASP A 7 -4.47 -5.57 -11.96
N SER A 8 -4.11 -6.84 -11.82
CA SER A 8 -4.99 -7.88 -11.25
C SER A 8 -5.41 -7.63 -9.79
N GLN A 9 -4.78 -6.68 -9.11
CA GLN A 9 -5.09 -6.27 -7.74
C GLN A 9 -5.86 -4.93 -7.69
N GLY A 10 -6.21 -4.35 -8.84
CA GLY A 10 -6.96 -3.09 -8.95
C GLY A 10 -6.14 -1.82 -8.79
N TYR A 11 -4.81 -1.90 -8.68
CA TYR A 11 -3.93 -0.73 -8.55
C TYR A 11 -3.46 -0.21 -9.92
N SER A 12 -3.31 1.11 -10.06
CA SER A 12 -2.79 1.70 -11.29
C SER A 12 -1.26 1.57 -11.38
N LEU A 13 -0.73 1.53 -12.60
CA LEU A 13 0.72 1.48 -12.85
C LEU A 13 1.47 2.61 -12.13
N ARG A 14 0.90 3.83 -12.10
CA ARG A 14 1.47 4.98 -11.39
C ARG A 14 1.58 4.75 -9.87
N ALA A 15 0.60 4.07 -9.29
CA ALA A 15 0.64 3.74 -7.87
C ALA A 15 1.77 2.75 -7.57
N ARG A 16 1.99 1.76 -8.44
CA ARG A 16 3.13 0.83 -8.32
C ARG A 16 4.48 1.51 -8.44
N LEU A 17 4.68 2.35 -9.45
CA LEU A 17 5.95 3.05 -9.64
C LEU A 17 6.30 3.96 -8.45
N ARG A 18 5.30 4.62 -7.87
CA ARG A 18 5.50 5.40 -6.64
C ARG A 18 5.79 4.52 -5.43
N GLU A 19 5.12 3.36 -5.32
CA GLU A 19 5.42 2.42 -4.24
C GLU A 19 6.83 1.85 -4.32
N GLU A 20 7.35 1.59 -5.53
CA GLU A 20 8.75 1.19 -5.75
C GLU A 20 9.74 2.28 -5.35
N THR A 21 9.36 3.55 -5.51
CA THR A 21 10.17 4.69 -5.04
C THR A 21 10.18 4.77 -3.51
N GLU A 22 9.05 4.49 -2.85
CA GLU A 22 8.95 4.48 -1.38
C GLU A 22 9.63 3.26 -0.74
N ALA A 23 9.72 2.14 -1.46
CA ALA A 23 10.33 0.89 -0.99
C ALA A 23 11.31 0.35 -2.04
N PRO A 24 12.53 0.94 -2.13
CA PRO A 24 13.50 0.56 -3.14
C PRO A 24 13.87 -0.92 -3.01
N PHE A 25 14.03 -1.59 -4.16
CA PHE A 25 14.42 -3.00 -4.29
C PHE A 25 13.52 -4.01 -3.57
N ARG A 26 12.27 -3.64 -3.22
CA ARG A 26 11.33 -4.55 -2.55
C ARG A 26 11.17 -5.90 -3.26
N LYS A 27 11.08 -5.90 -4.59
CA LYS A 27 10.96 -7.12 -5.39
C LYS A 27 12.19 -8.02 -5.26
N VAL A 28 13.39 -7.43 -5.25
CA VAL A 28 14.65 -8.15 -5.08
C VAL A 28 14.72 -8.77 -3.69
N ARG A 29 14.34 -8.00 -2.66
CA ARG A 29 14.31 -8.49 -1.28
C ARG A 29 13.32 -9.65 -1.09
N LEU A 30 12.11 -9.53 -1.64
CA LEU A 30 11.13 -10.61 -1.64
C LEU A 30 11.65 -11.85 -2.39
N PHE A 31 12.29 -11.65 -3.55
CA PHE A 31 12.92 -12.75 -4.29
C PHE A 31 13.93 -13.50 -3.41
N VAL A 32 14.82 -12.79 -2.71
CA VAL A 32 15.75 -13.41 -1.76
C VAL A 32 15.00 -14.22 -0.70
N TYR A 33 13.94 -13.68 -0.09
CA TYR A 33 13.19 -14.41 0.93
C TYR A 33 12.50 -15.67 0.38
N TYR A 34 11.88 -15.57 -0.80
CA TYR A 34 11.22 -16.72 -1.44
C TYR A 34 12.25 -17.79 -1.85
N SER A 35 13.37 -17.39 -2.44
CA SER A 35 14.45 -18.31 -2.82
C SER A 35 15.09 -18.97 -1.61
N SER A 36 15.37 -18.22 -0.53
CA SER A 36 15.89 -18.79 0.72
C SER A 36 14.89 -19.76 1.35
N ALA A 37 13.61 -19.43 1.40
CA ALA A 37 12.57 -20.32 1.91
C ALA A 37 12.47 -21.61 1.07
N ALA A 38 12.48 -21.50 -0.26
CA ALA A 38 12.43 -22.65 -1.15
C ALA A 38 13.65 -23.56 -1.00
N SER A 39 14.85 -22.98 -0.92
CA SER A 39 16.09 -23.72 -0.72
C SER A 39 16.11 -24.45 0.63
N ALA A 40 15.75 -23.75 1.71
CA ALA A 40 15.71 -24.35 3.04
C ALA A 40 14.62 -25.42 3.16
N ALA A 41 13.46 -25.22 2.53
CA ALA A 41 12.40 -26.25 2.50
C ALA A 41 12.86 -27.53 1.79
N LEU A 42 13.59 -27.41 0.67
CA LEU A 42 14.17 -28.55 -0.02
C LEU A 42 15.26 -29.23 0.83
N GLY A 43 16.13 -28.47 1.49
CA GLY A 43 17.12 -28.98 2.44
C GLY A 43 16.48 -29.78 3.57
N ALA A 44 15.46 -29.20 4.22
CA ALA A 44 14.69 -29.83 5.28
C ALA A 44 14.03 -31.13 4.80
N LEU A 45 13.44 -31.15 3.60
CA LEU A 45 12.80 -32.34 3.05
C LEU A 45 13.80 -33.49 2.83
N VAL A 46 14.97 -33.18 2.26
CA VAL A 46 16.02 -34.18 2.03
C VAL A 46 16.59 -34.71 3.35
N ALA A 47 16.85 -33.82 4.31
CA ALA A 47 17.38 -34.22 5.61
C ALA A 47 16.33 -34.98 6.45
N PHE A 48 15.05 -34.63 6.34
CA PHE A 48 13.96 -35.34 6.98
C PHE A 48 13.80 -36.76 6.44
N THR A 49 13.85 -36.96 5.12
CA THR A 49 13.79 -38.32 4.53
C THR A 49 14.98 -39.19 4.94
N ARG A 50 16.17 -38.59 5.12
CA ARG A 50 17.36 -39.29 5.66
C ARG A 50 17.18 -39.71 7.12
N ILE A 51 16.61 -38.85 7.96
CA ILE A 51 16.30 -39.19 9.36
C ILE A 51 15.33 -40.37 9.41
N LEU A 52 14.27 -40.34 8.58
CA LEU A 52 13.32 -41.45 8.48
C LEU A 52 14.01 -42.75 8.02
N GLY A 53 14.86 -42.68 6.99
CA GLY A 53 15.61 -43.84 6.51
C GLY A 53 16.57 -44.42 7.57
N ALA A 54 17.23 -43.57 8.34
CA ALA A 54 18.11 -44.01 9.42
C ALA A 54 17.35 -44.69 10.57
N ILE A 55 16.18 -44.15 10.96
CA ILE A 55 15.37 -44.69 12.07
C ILE A 55 14.62 -45.96 11.66
N PHE A 56 13.98 -45.98 10.48
CA PHE A 56 13.08 -47.06 10.09
C PHE A 56 13.73 -48.16 9.25
N ALA A 57 14.75 -47.81 8.44
CA ALA A 57 15.38 -48.76 7.51
C ALA A 57 16.78 -49.21 7.96
N ASN A 58 17.24 -48.77 9.14
CA ASN A 58 18.55 -49.10 9.72
C ASN A 58 19.72 -48.90 8.72
N ASN A 59 19.57 -47.92 7.82
CA ASN A 59 20.46 -47.73 6.68
C ASN A 59 21.59 -46.73 7.04
N PRO A 60 22.86 -47.17 7.15
CA PRO A 60 23.96 -46.33 7.61
C PRO A 60 24.63 -45.52 6.48
N THR A 61 24.13 -45.60 5.25
CA THR A 61 24.80 -45.02 4.06
C THR A 61 24.65 -43.49 3.94
N GLY A 62 24.16 -42.81 4.98
CA GLY A 62 23.90 -41.37 5.01
C GLY A 62 24.80 -40.60 5.99
N GLN A 63 24.72 -39.27 5.94
CA GLN A 63 25.42 -38.38 6.88
C GLN A 63 24.99 -38.66 8.34
N PRO A 64 25.89 -38.54 9.34
CA PRO A 64 25.56 -38.87 10.73
C PRO A 64 24.32 -38.13 11.23
N LEU A 65 23.49 -38.81 12.05
CA LEU A 65 22.31 -38.20 12.66
C LEU A 65 22.66 -36.99 13.53
N SER A 66 23.84 -37.00 14.15
CA SER A 66 24.39 -35.89 14.94
C SER A 66 24.60 -34.62 14.12
N GLU A 67 24.78 -34.73 12.80
CA GLU A 67 24.92 -33.59 11.88
C GLU A 67 23.60 -33.29 11.15
N THR A 68 22.81 -34.32 10.84
CA THR A 68 21.56 -34.18 10.09
C THR A 68 20.47 -33.47 10.90
N VAL A 69 20.36 -33.75 12.21
CA VAL A 69 19.35 -33.13 13.08
C VAL A 69 19.56 -31.61 13.22
N PRO A 70 20.77 -31.09 13.51
CA PRO A 70 21.03 -29.65 13.49
C PRO A 70 20.70 -28.99 12.16
N ASN A 71 21.01 -29.63 11.03
CA ASN A 71 20.71 -29.07 9.70
C ASN A 71 19.20 -28.89 9.48
N VAL A 72 18.38 -29.86 9.90
CA VAL A 72 16.90 -29.72 9.83
C VAL A 72 16.40 -28.56 10.67
N LEU A 73 16.94 -28.38 11.88
CA LEU A 73 16.57 -27.27 12.75
C LEU A 73 16.92 -25.91 12.13
N ILE A 74 18.10 -25.81 11.52
CA ILE A 74 18.53 -24.61 10.79
C ILE A 74 17.59 -24.32 9.62
N ASP A 75 17.30 -25.30 8.78
CA ASP A 75 16.42 -25.13 7.63
C ASP A 75 15.01 -24.71 8.04
N LEU A 76 14.45 -25.32 9.10
CA LEU A 76 13.15 -24.91 9.66
C LEU A 76 13.20 -23.47 10.22
N GLY A 77 14.30 -23.09 10.87
CA GLY A 77 14.53 -21.71 11.32
C GLY A 77 14.54 -20.71 10.17
N VAL A 78 15.23 -21.04 9.07
CA VAL A 78 15.29 -20.21 7.86
C VAL A 78 13.92 -20.09 7.20
N VAL A 79 13.18 -21.19 7.05
CA VAL A 79 11.81 -21.17 6.52
C VAL A 79 10.90 -20.30 7.39
N GLY A 80 10.95 -20.47 8.71
CA GLY A 80 10.17 -19.67 9.65
C GLY A 80 10.48 -18.18 9.54
N ALA A 81 11.76 -17.82 9.55
CA ALA A 81 12.20 -16.43 9.41
C ALA A 81 11.77 -15.83 8.06
N ALA A 82 11.96 -16.56 6.96
CA ALA A 82 11.57 -16.11 5.63
C ALA A 82 10.05 -15.88 5.52
N VAL A 83 9.22 -16.80 6.06
CA VAL A 83 7.77 -16.63 6.08
C VAL A 83 7.36 -15.38 6.86
N LEU A 84 7.96 -15.13 8.02
CA LEU A 84 7.69 -13.93 8.81
C LEU A 84 8.06 -12.65 8.05
N LEU A 85 9.23 -12.63 7.42
CA LEU A 85 9.71 -11.49 6.62
C LEU A 85 8.82 -11.22 5.40
N ILE A 86 8.41 -12.28 4.68
CA ILE A 86 7.49 -12.18 3.55
C ILE A 86 6.15 -11.58 4.00
N ARG A 87 5.59 -12.06 5.11
CA ARG A 87 4.32 -11.55 5.65
C ARG A 87 4.42 -10.08 6.03
N ALA A 88 5.49 -9.69 6.73
CA ALA A 88 5.72 -8.31 7.13
C ALA A 88 5.86 -7.36 5.93
N ASP A 89 6.64 -7.76 4.91
CA ASP A 89 6.86 -6.94 3.71
C ASP A 89 5.57 -6.80 2.87
N ASN A 90 4.81 -7.89 2.72
CA ASN A 90 3.53 -7.88 2.03
C ASN A 90 2.49 -6.97 2.72
N ALA A 91 2.40 -7.04 4.06
CA ALA A 91 1.52 -6.16 4.82
C ALA A 91 1.89 -4.69 4.67
N ALA A 92 3.19 -4.37 4.76
CA ALA A 92 3.69 -3.01 4.59
C ALA A 92 3.44 -2.47 3.18
N GLY A 93 3.62 -3.30 2.15
CA GLY A 93 3.35 -2.97 0.76
C GLY A 93 1.89 -2.67 0.47
N LYS A 94 0.98 -3.50 0.98
CA LYS A 94 -0.47 -3.29 0.83
C LYS A 94 -0.89 -1.96 1.46
N LYS A 95 -0.41 -1.64 2.67
CA LYS A 95 -0.71 -0.36 3.33
C LYS A 95 -0.24 0.85 2.51
N ARG A 96 0.92 0.77 1.85
CA ARG A 96 1.41 1.84 0.96
C ARG A 96 0.52 1.99 -0.28
N LEU A 97 0.24 0.89 -0.97
CA LEU A 97 -0.61 0.89 -2.16
C LEU A 97 -2.02 1.41 -1.86
N ASP A 98 -2.63 1.00 -0.75
CA ASP A 98 -3.95 1.48 -0.31
C ASP A 98 -3.95 2.98 0.00
N ARG A 99 -2.88 3.49 0.62
CA ARG A 99 -2.72 4.93 0.86
C ARG A 99 -2.58 5.71 -0.45
N LEU A 100 -1.77 5.20 -1.38
CA LEU A 100 -1.53 5.82 -2.68
C LEU A 100 -2.79 5.80 -3.57
N SER A 101 -3.53 4.69 -3.58
CA SER A 101 -4.75 4.53 -4.36
C SER A 101 -5.86 5.46 -3.85
N ARG A 102 -6.02 5.60 -2.53
CA ARG A 102 -6.92 6.59 -1.91
C ARG A 102 -6.55 8.02 -2.31
N GLY A 103 -5.26 8.38 -2.23
CA GLY A 103 -4.79 9.69 -2.65
C GLY A 103 -5.01 9.96 -4.14
N ALA A 104 -4.84 8.94 -4.99
CA ALA A 104 -5.12 9.03 -6.42
C ALA A 104 -6.62 9.19 -6.70
N ALA A 105 -7.48 8.46 -5.98
CA ALA A 105 -8.94 8.58 -6.09
C ALA A 105 -9.42 9.98 -5.70
N LEU A 106 -8.91 10.54 -4.59
CA LEU A 106 -9.19 11.92 -4.19
C LEU A 106 -8.73 12.93 -5.24
N ALA A 107 -7.53 12.75 -5.80
CA ALA A 107 -7.01 13.63 -6.85
C ALA A 107 -7.82 13.57 -8.15
N ALA A 108 -8.50 12.46 -8.41
CA ALA A 108 -9.35 12.26 -9.59
C ALA A 108 -10.74 12.87 -9.44
N LEU A 109 -11.17 13.25 -8.22
CA LEU A 109 -12.46 13.86 -7.97
C LEU A 109 -12.58 15.18 -8.74
N THR A 110 -13.68 15.34 -9.44
CA THR A 110 -14.03 16.57 -10.16
C THR A 110 -14.80 17.49 -9.22
N VAL A 111 -14.48 18.77 -9.26
CA VAL A 111 -15.14 19.79 -8.46
C VAL A 111 -15.39 21.00 -9.36
N GLU A 112 -16.48 21.73 -9.14
CA GLU A 112 -16.94 22.81 -10.01
C GLU A 112 -16.68 24.18 -9.42
N ASP A 113 -15.92 25.00 -10.14
CA ASP A 113 -15.59 26.39 -9.78
C ASP A 113 -16.84 27.28 -9.59
N GLU A 114 -16.67 28.49 -9.04
CA GLU A 114 -17.73 29.53 -8.96
C GLU A 114 -18.40 29.75 -10.35
N LEU A 115 -17.62 29.59 -11.41
CA LEU A 115 -18.03 29.75 -12.81
C LEU A 115 -18.70 28.51 -13.42
N GLY A 116 -18.95 27.46 -12.62
CA GLY A 116 -19.50 26.18 -13.08
C GLY A 116 -18.52 25.32 -13.89
N ILE A 117 -17.22 25.65 -13.87
CA ILE A 117 -16.21 24.92 -14.62
C ILE A 117 -15.69 23.74 -13.80
N ALA A 118 -16.01 22.54 -14.25
CA ALA A 118 -15.52 21.28 -13.68
C ALA A 118 -14.00 21.11 -13.85
N ARG A 119 -13.26 21.03 -12.74
CA ARG A 119 -11.81 20.70 -12.72
C ARG A 119 -11.53 19.56 -11.75
N LYS A 120 -10.52 18.75 -12.07
CA LYS A 120 -10.05 17.70 -11.14
C LYS A 120 -9.31 18.33 -9.96
N LEU A 121 -9.44 17.74 -8.77
CA LEU A 121 -8.72 18.17 -7.58
C LEU A 121 -7.19 18.16 -7.79
N SER A 122 -6.69 17.25 -8.64
CA SER A 122 -5.28 17.22 -9.05
C SER A 122 -4.77 18.51 -9.70
N TYR A 123 -5.65 19.32 -10.29
CA TYR A 123 -5.29 20.59 -10.93
C TYR A 123 -4.81 21.64 -9.92
N PHE A 124 -5.39 21.63 -8.71
CA PHE A 124 -5.01 22.54 -7.65
C PHE A 124 -3.67 22.17 -7.02
N ARG A 125 -3.22 20.91 -7.19
CA ARG A 125 -1.93 20.44 -6.67
C ARG A 125 -0.81 21.34 -7.20
N LEU A 126 0.03 21.86 -6.30
CA LEU A 126 1.13 22.81 -6.54
C LEU A 126 0.73 24.26 -6.81
N LYS A 127 -0.56 24.58 -6.97
CA LYS A 127 -1.05 25.96 -7.15
C LYS A 127 -1.73 26.51 -5.90
N LYS A 128 -2.56 25.66 -5.28
CA LYS A 128 -3.31 25.98 -4.06
C LYS A 128 -3.46 24.71 -3.22
N ARG A 129 -3.63 24.85 -1.91
CA ARG A 129 -3.84 23.74 -0.97
C ARG A 129 -5.35 23.54 -0.78
N PRO A 130 -5.96 22.51 -1.39
CA PRO A 130 -7.38 22.26 -1.19
C PRO A 130 -7.62 21.64 0.20
N VAL A 131 -8.60 22.19 0.92
CA VAL A 131 -9.12 21.70 2.19
C VAL A 131 -10.58 21.34 1.97
N ILE A 132 -10.90 20.04 2.06
CA ILE A 132 -12.27 19.57 1.88
C ILE A 132 -12.99 19.59 3.22
N VAL A 133 -14.11 20.31 3.30
CA VAL A 133 -14.99 20.36 4.47
C VAL A 133 -16.19 19.48 4.17
N CYS A 134 -16.33 18.38 4.91
CA CYS A 134 -17.41 17.43 4.70
C CYS A 134 -18.32 17.32 5.93
N GLY A 135 -19.64 17.31 5.72
CA GLY A 135 -20.61 17.24 6.81
C GLY A 135 -22.06 17.40 6.35
N ASN A 136 -22.96 17.60 7.31
CA ASN A 136 -24.34 18.01 7.05
C ASN A 136 -24.38 19.47 6.56
N ALA A 137 -25.46 19.87 5.89
CA ALA A 137 -25.60 21.22 5.33
C ALA A 137 -25.35 22.31 6.38
N ASP A 138 -25.95 22.18 7.57
CA ASP A 138 -25.80 23.16 8.66
C ASP A 138 -24.34 23.31 9.12
N THR A 139 -23.63 22.19 9.26
CA THR A 139 -22.23 22.19 9.70
C THR A 139 -21.31 22.78 8.64
N VAL A 140 -21.51 22.41 7.38
CA VAL A 140 -20.71 22.94 6.26
C VAL A 140 -20.94 24.44 6.13
N ASN A 141 -22.18 24.90 6.19
CA ASN A 141 -22.52 26.33 6.10
C ASN A 141 -21.91 27.14 7.25
N ALA A 142 -21.95 26.64 8.49
CA ALA A 142 -21.31 27.30 9.63
C ALA A 142 -19.78 27.43 9.49
N VAL A 143 -19.13 26.37 8.97
CA VAL A 143 -17.69 26.38 8.69
C VAL A 143 -17.36 27.33 7.54
N MET A 144 -18.19 27.36 6.48
CA MET A 144 -18.01 28.27 5.36
C MET A 144 -18.16 29.74 5.79
N ALA A 145 -19.15 30.07 6.63
CA ALA A 145 -19.29 31.42 7.18
C ALA A 145 -18.07 31.86 8.01
N SER A 146 -17.50 30.92 8.78
CA SER A 146 -16.26 31.16 9.53
C SER A 146 -15.05 31.33 8.59
N ALA A 147 -14.96 30.50 7.55
CA ALA A 147 -13.91 30.57 6.54
C ALA A 147 -13.97 31.88 5.72
N PHE A 148 -15.17 32.38 5.45
CA PHE A 148 -15.38 33.66 4.76
C PHE A 148 -14.80 34.84 5.54
N SER A 149 -14.94 34.83 6.87
CA SER A 149 -14.32 35.84 7.75
C SER A 149 -12.78 35.85 7.65
N LEU A 150 -12.18 34.71 7.32
CA LEU A 150 -10.74 34.51 7.18
C LEU A 150 -10.27 34.52 5.71
N ARG A 151 -11.12 34.90 4.74
CA ARG A 151 -10.84 34.77 3.30
C ARG A 151 -9.51 35.38 2.87
N LYS A 152 -9.15 36.56 3.42
CA LYS A 152 -7.88 37.22 3.11
C LYS A 152 -6.68 36.38 3.51
N GLU A 153 -6.68 35.86 4.73
CA GLU A 153 -5.60 35.03 5.26
C GLU A 153 -5.52 33.68 4.52
N LEU A 154 -6.67 33.08 4.18
CA LEU A 154 -6.72 31.85 3.38
C LEU A 154 -6.16 32.08 1.97
N THR A 155 -6.46 33.21 1.35
CA THR A 155 -5.96 33.57 0.01
C THR A 155 -4.45 33.81 0.02
N GLU A 156 -3.94 34.55 1.01
CA GLU A 156 -2.48 34.78 1.17
C GLU A 156 -1.70 33.49 1.37
N ARG A 157 -2.31 32.48 2.01
CA ARG A 157 -1.71 31.16 2.23
C ARG A 157 -1.98 30.16 1.10
N GLU A 158 -2.60 30.62 0.01
CA GLU A 158 -3.00 29.81 -1.15
C GLU A 158 -3.88 28.61 -0.76
N VAL A 159 -4.74 28.77 0.25
CA VAL A 159 -5.67 27.72 0.71
C VAL A 159 -7.01 27.89 -0.01
N VAL A 160 -7.57 26.78 -0.47
CA VAL A 160 -8.93 26.73 -1.07
C VAL A 160 -9.78 25.82 -0.22
N VAL A 161 -10.96 26.28 0.18
CA VAL A 161 -11.93 25.49 0.94
C VAL A 161 -12.95 24.91 -0.02
N VAL A 162 -13.18 23.60 0.09
CA VAL A 162 -14.07 22.85 -0.80
C VAL A 162 -15.20 22.27 0.03
N PRO A 163 -16.43 22.83 -0.04
CA PRO A 163 -17.55 22.27 0.69
C PRO A 163 -17.99 20.94 0.06
N PHE A 164 -18.32 19.94 0.88
CA PHE A 164 -18.91 18.68 0.44
C PHE A 164 -20.06 18.30 1.39
N ILE A 165 -21.29 18.51 0.96
CA ILE A 165 -22.48 18.23 1.76
C ILE A 165 -22.90 16.78 1.56
N LYS A 166 -22.93 16.01 2.64
CA LYS A 166 -23.31 14.59 2.61
C LYS A 166 -24.83 14.46 2.61
N GLY A 167 -25.43 14.11 1.47
CA GLY A 167 -26.86 13.78 1.40
C GLY A 167 -27.61 14.35 0.19
N GLU A 168 -27.07 15.40 -0.44
CA GLU A 168 -27.54 15.87 -1.74
C GLU A 168 -26.49 15.49 -2.78
N GLY A 169 -26.91 14.83 -3.87
CA GLY A 169 -26.04 14.56 -5.04
C GLY A 169 -25.71 15.84 -5.84
N GLY A 170 -25.56 16.97 -5.15
CA GLY A 170 -25.37 18.30 -5.70
C GLY A 170 -23.90 18.67 -5.75
N SER A 171 -23.48 19.11 -6.93
CA SER A 171 -22.14 19.61 -7.20
C SER A 171 -21.71 20.67 -6.18
N ALA A 172 -20.51 20.51 -5.63
CA ALA A 172 -19.90 21.48 -4.75
C ALA A 172 -19.40 22.68 -5.57
N VAL A 173 -20.02 23.83 -5.35
CA VAL A 173 -19.58 25.13 -5.91
C VAL A 173 -18.54 25.74 -4.95
N PHE A 174 -17.40 26.17 -5.49
CA PHE A 174 -16.32 26.83 -4.73
C PHE A 174 -16.58 28.33 -4.49
N GLU A 175 -15.86 28.95 -3.54
CA GLU A 175 -15.65 30.41 -3.35
C GLU A 175 -14.18 30.76 -2.99
#